data_AF-A0A2D6WKX3-F1
#
_entry.id   AF-A0A2D6WKX3-F1
#
_cell.length_a   1.000
_cell.length_b   1.000
_cell.length_c   1.000
_cell.angle_alpha   90.00
_cell.angle_beta   90.00
_cell.angle_gamma   90.00
#
_symmetry.space_group_name_H-M   'P 1'
#
loop_
_entity.id
_entity.type
_entity.pdbx_description
1 polymer ?
#
loop_
_entity_poly.entity_id
_entity_poly.type
_entity_poly.pdbx_seq_one_letter_code
_entity_poly.pdbx_strand_id
1 'polypeptide(L)'
;AGTNAVTIDGKLVNTDGLGNRVAPMIFGPKKVILAVGANKIVNDVDEARKRIRDICAPLDVKRYILKHGQTEYDVLPCAKTGLCTDCKNDLRFCCYTVIIEAAAVTEHGRINVVLIGEELGY
;
A
#
# COMPACT_ATOMS: atom_id res chain seq x y z
N ALA A 1 1.50 -3.61 10.92
CA ALA A 1 1.02 -2.82 9.76
C ALA A 1 0.80 -3.78 8.59
N GLY A 2 0.05 -3.43 7.55
CA GLY A 2 -0.07 -4.26 6.33
C GLY A 2 0.70 -3.65 5.17
N THR A 3 0.95 -4.43 4.12
CA THR A 3 1.49 -3.95 2.84
C THR A 3 0.37 -3.84 1.81
N ASN A 4 0.55 -3.06 0.73
CA ASN A 4 -0.42 -3.04 -0.37
C ASN A 4 -0.33 -4.32 -1.22
N ALA A 5 0.89 -4.78 -1.51
CA ALA A 5 1.14 -6.02 -2.23
C ALA A 5 2.50 -6.62 -1.85
N VAL A 6 2.60 -7.95 -1.94
CA VAL A 6 3.86 -8.70 -1.82
C VAL A 6 4.00 -9.58 -3.06
N THR A 7 5.14 -9.51 -3.72
CA THR A 7 5.41 -10.36 -4.89
C THR A 7 5.80 -11.77 -4.46
N ILE A 8 5.64 -12.76 -5.34
CA ILE A 8 6.06 -14.15 -5.08
C ILE A 8 7.55 -14.24 -4.74
N ASP A 9 8.37 -13.37 -5.32
CA ASP A 9 9.81 -13.28 -5.04
C ASP A 9 10.16 -12.39 -3.83
N GLY A 10 9.17 -11.98 -3.03
CA GLY A 10 9.36 -11.39 -1.71
C GLY A 10 9.51 -9.88 -1.65
N LYS A 11 9.28 -9.15 -2.75
CA LYS A 11 9.30 -7.67 -2.76
C LYS A 11 8.01 -7.11 -2.17
N LEU A 12 8.14 -6.13 -1.28
CA LEU A 12 7.00 -5.39 -0.74
C LEU A 12 6.78 -4.13 -1.56
N VAL A 13 5.58 -3.96 -2.12
CA VAL A 13 5.23 -2.79 -2.93
C VAL A 13 4.14 -2.01 -2.21
N ASN A 14 4.41 -0.73 -1.96
CA ASN A 14 3.51 0.11 -1.20
C ASN A 14 3.35 1.48 -1.87
N THR A 15 2.13 2.01 -1.82
CA THR A 15 1.82 3.36 -2.25
C THR A 15 1.09 4.11 -1.13
N ASP A 16 1.54 5.34 -0.86
CA ASP A 16 1.07 6.16 0.25
C ASP A 16 1.01 7.64 -0.15
N GLY A 17 0.16 8.41 0.51
CA GLY A 17 -0.06 9.84 0.24
C GLY A 17 0.97 10.70 0.93
N LEU A 18 1.14 10.50 2.25
CA LEU A 18 2.08 11.26 3.07
C LEU A 18 3.39 10.49 3.35
N GLY A 19 3.43 9.21 2.97
CA GLY A 19 4.57 8.33 3.23
C GLY A 19 4.66 7.84 4.69
N ASN A 20 3.72 8.21 5.56
CA ASN A 20 3.77 7.89 6.98
C ASN A 20 3.58 6.39 7.29
N ARG A 21 3.00 5.61 6.39
CA ARG A 21 2.86 4.14 6.53
C ARG A 21 4.11 3.42 6.03
N VAL A 22 4.76 3.93 4.99
CA VAL A 22 5.94 3.30 4.37
C VAL A 22 7.24 3.71 5.04
N ALA A 23 7.35 4.96 5.52
CA ALA A 23 8.52 5.45 6.24
C ALA A 23 8.97 4.51 7.38
N PRO A 24 8.10 4.10 8.34
CA PRO A 24 8.50 3.19 9.43
C PRO A 24 8.93 1.80 8.94
N MET A 25 8.52 1.37 7.74
CA MET A 25 8.96 0.11 7.14
C MET A 25 10.43 0.21 6.69
N ILE A 26 10.81 1.34 6.10
CA ILE A 26 12.16 1.59 5.58
C ILE A 26 13.12 1.97 6.71
N PHE A 27 12.70 2.88 7.60
CA PHE A 27 13.53 3.43 8.67
C PHE A 27 12.68 3.81 9.90
N GLY A 28 13.22 3.66 11.11
CA GLY A 28 12.49 3.91 12.36
C GLY A 28 12.44 2.69 13.29
N PRO A 29 11.28 2.04 13.55
CA PRO A 29 11.14 0.99 14.56
C PRO A 29 12.17 -0.15 14.48
N LYS A 30 12.72 -0.57 15.62
CA LYS A 30 13.69 -1.69 15.68
C LYS A 30 13.16 -3.02 15.12
N LYS A 31 11.84 -3.20 15.13
CA LYS A 31 11.14 -4.35 14.57
C LYS A 31 9.88 -3.87 13.85
N VAL A 32 9.68 -4.40 12.65
CA VAL A 32 8.51 -4.16 11.80
C VAL A 32 7.87 -5.51 11.54
N ILE A 33 6.63 -5.68 11.99
CA ILE A 33 5.85 -6.88 11.74
C ILE A 33 4.70 -6.52 10.79
N LEU A 34 4.71 -7.19 9.64
CA LEU A 34 3.71 -7.03 8.60
C LEU A 34 2.78 -8.24 8.59
N ALA A 35 1.51 -8.02 8.92
CA ALA A 35 0.47 -9.03 8.76
C ALA A 35 -0.15 -8.84 7.38
N VAL A 36 -0.06 -9.86 6.53
CA VAL A 36 -0.40 -9.77 5.10
C VAL A 36 -1.35 -10.90 4.74
N GLY A 37 -2.56 -10.57 4.31
CA GLY A 37 -3.53 -11.55 3.81
C GLY A 37 -3.11 -12.13 2.47
N ALA A 38 -3.58 -13.35 2.19
CA ALA A 38 -3.27 -14.08 0.95
C ALA A 38 -3.71 -13.30 -0.31
N ASN A 39 -4.77 -12.50 -0.19
CA ASN A 39 -5.28 -11.61 -1.25
C ASN A 39 -4.32 -10.48 -1.67
N LYS A 40 -3.13 -10.39 -1.06
CA LYS A 40 -2.11 -9.38 -1.37
C LYS A 40 -0.88 -9.96 -2.08
N ILE A 41 -0.84 -11.27 -2.29
CA ILE A 41 0.23 -11.95 -3.02
C ILE A 41 -0.01 -11.74 -4.53
N VAL A 42 1.02 -11.30 -5.25
CA VAL A 42 0.99 -11.05 -6.70
C VAL A 42 2.23 -11.63 -7.37
N ASN A 43 2.22 -11.84 -8.68
CA ASN A 43 3.35 -12.47 -9.37
C ASN A 43 4.59 -11.56 -9.37
N ASP A 44 4.41 -10.26 -9.66
CA ASP A 44 5.50 -9.32 -9.85
C ASP A 44 5.13 -7.87 -9.48
N VAL A 45 6.09 -6.95 -9.65
CA VAL A 45 5.94 -5.53 -9.31
C VAL A 45 4.91 -4.83 -10.20
N ASP A 46 4.72 -5.24 -11.44
CA ASP A 46 3.76 -4.60 -12.35
C ASP A 46 2.33 -5.01 -12.02
N GLU A 47 2.12 -6.27 -11.66
CA GLU A 47 0.87 -6.74 -11.07
C GLU A 47 0.62 -6.06 -9.71
N ALA A 48 1.65 -5.88 -8.88
CA ALA A 48 1.53 -5.12 -7.63
C ALA A 48 1.04 -3.68 -7.87
N ARG A 49 1.63 -2.98 -8.85
CA ARG A 49 1.21 -1.63 -9.25
C ARG A 49 -0.23 -1.62 -9.78
N LYS A 50 -0.61 -2.61 -10.59
CA LYS A 50 -1.98 -2.77 -11.09
C LYS A 50 -2.95 -2.96 -9.93
N ARG A 51 -2.68 -3.90 -9.03
CA ARG A 51 -3.45 -4.13 -7.80
C ARG A 51 -3.60 -2.85 -6.98
N ILE A 52 -2.53 -2.09 -6.82
CA ILE A 52 -2.57 -0.82 -6.07
C ILE A 52 -3.50 0.18 -6.74
N ARG A 53 -3.41 0.35 -8.07
CA ARG A 53 -4.25 1.28 -8.82
C ARG A 53 -5.71 0.85 -8.82
N ASP A 54 -5.99 -0.43 -9.05
CA ASP A 54 -7.33 -0.91 -9.33
C ASP A 54 -8.11 -1.24 -8.05
N ILE A 55 -7.41 -1.56 -6.95
CA ILE A 55 -8.02 -2.01 -5.69
C ILE A 55 -7.63 -1.09 -4.54
N CYS A 56 -6.32 -0.94 -4.27
CA CYS A 56 -5.89 -0.26 -3.04
C CYS A 56 -6.25 1.23 -3.01
N ALA A 57 -5.92 1.97 -4.06
CA ALA A 57 -6.11 3.42 -4.08
C ALA A 57 -7.61 3.81 -4.01
N PRO A 58 -8.52 3.23 -4.84
CA PRO A 58 -9.94 3.57 -4.76
C PRO A 58 -10.56 3.26 -3.39
N LEU A 59 -10.24 2.10 -2.82
CA LEU A 59 -10.77 1.69 -1.53
C LEU A 59 -10.19 2.51 -0.37
N ASP A 60 -8.91 2.91 -0.44
CA ASP A 60 -8.31 3.74 0.61
C ASP A 60 -8.91 5.15 0.61
N VAL A 61 -9.09 5.76 -0.57
CA VAL A 61 -9.74 7.08 -0.69
C VAL A 61 -11.15 7.03 -0.11
N LYS A 62 -11.97 6.06 -0.53
CA LYS A 62 -13.33 5.89 -0.04
C LYS A 62 -13.35 5.68 1.49
N ARG A 63 -12.49 4.81 2.01
CA ARG A 63 -12.36 4.57 3.46
C ARG A 63 -11.98 5.84 4.20
N TYR A 64 -11.05 6.62 3.65
CA TYR A 64 -10.55 7.84 4.27
C TYR A 64 -11.64 8.91 4.36
N ILE A 65 -12.37 9.15 3.27
CA ILE A 65 -13.52 10.07 3.23
C ILE A 65 -14.57 9.65 4.26
N LEU A 66 -14.98 8.38 4.25
CA LEU A 66 -15.99 7.86 5.18
C LEU A 66 -15.57 7.94 6.65
N LYS A 67 -14.29 7.68 6.94
CA LYS A 67 -13.78 7.64 8.31
C LYS A 67 -13.51 9.04 8.89
N HIS A 68 -13.05 9.97 8.06
CA HIS A 68 -12.55 11.27 8.51
C HIS A 68 -13.41 12.46 8.05
N GLY A 69 -14.45 12.24 7.25
CA GLY A 69 -15.33 13.29 6.76
C GLY A 69 -14.69 14.25 5.75
N GLN A 70 -13.57 13.86 5.12
CA GLN A 70 -12.79 14.72 4.22
C GLN A 70 -13.37 14.72 2.80
N THR A 71 -14.52 15.38 2.64
CA THR A 71 -15.25 15.46 1.37
C THR A 71 -14.51 16.21 0.26
N GLU A 72 -13.46 16.97 0.57
CA GLU A 72 -12.62 17.63 -0.44
C GLU A 72 -11.96 16.64 -1.41
N TYR A 73 -11.79 15.38 -1.01
CA TYR A 73 -11.23 14.32 -1.87
C TYR A 73 -12.26 13.66 -2.78
N ASP A 74 -13.54 14.01 -2.68
CA ASP A 74 -14.56 13.52 -3.63
C ASP A 74 -14.26 13.99 -5.05
N VAL A 75 -13.42 15.02 -5.24
CA VAL A 75 -12.98 15.44 -6.59
C VAL A 75 -12.16 14.37 -7.32
N LEU A 76 -11.56 13.42 -6.59
CA LEU A 76 -10.72 12.37 -7.18
C LEU A 76 -11.56 11.39 -8.01
N PRO A 77 -11.13 11.04 -9.25
CA PRO A 77 -11.86 10.09 -10.08
C PRO A 77 -12.12 8.75 -9.40
N CYS A 78 -11.14 8.24 -8.65
CA CYS A 78 -11.25 6.99 -7.90
C CYS A 78 -12.21 7.08 -6.70
N ALA A 79 -12.42 8.26 -6.12
CA ALA A 79 -13.43 8.47 -5.08
C ALA A 79 -14.84 8.32 -5.65
N LYS A 80 -15.09 8.95 -6.82
CA LYS A 80 -16.42 8.98 -7.46
C LYS A 80 -16.79 7.67 -8.13
N THR A 81 -15.85 7.08 -8.87
CA THR A 81 -16.12 5.98 -9.80
C THR A 81 -15.68 4.62 -9.25
N GLY A 82 -14.85 4.60 -8.22
CA GLY A 82 -14.16 3.38 -7.78
C GLY A 82 -13.05 2.91 -8.74
N LEU A 83 -12.77 3.64 -9.82
CA LEU A 83 -11.79 3.29 -10.83
C LEU A 83 -10.66 4.32 -10.88
N CYS A 84 -9.42 3.84 -10.94
CA CYS A 84 -8.26 4.70 -11.13
C CYS A 84 -8.09 5.05 -12.60
N THR A 85 -7.96 6.34 -12.90
CA THR A 85 -7.73 6.86 -14.26
C THR A 85 -6.34 7.46 -14.42
N ASP A 86 -5.40 7.06 -13.55
CA ASP A 86 -4.04 7.63 -13.46
C ASP A 86 -4.02 9.16 -13.44
N CYS A 87 -4.83 9.75 -12.55
CA CYS A 87 -5.02 11.19 -12.52
C CYS A 87 -3.80 11.95 -11.97
N LYS A 88 -3.66 13.21 -12.36
CA LYS A 88 -2.65 14.15 -11.82
C LYS A 88 -3.26 15.20 -10.87
N ASN A 89 -4.34 14.84 -10.18
CA ASN A 89 -4.99 15.75 -9.24
C ASN A 89 -4.07 16.01 -8.03
N ASP A 90 -3.97 17.26 -7.59
CA ASP A 90 -3.11 17.68 -6.48
C ASP A 90 -3.49 17.05 -5.13
N LEU A 91 -4.76 16.62 -4.98
CA LEU A 91 -5.27 15.94 -3.79
C LEU A 91 -5.09 14.42 -3.85
N ARG A 92 -4.36 13.85 -4.83
CA ARG A 92 -4.18 12.39 -4.93
C ARG A 92 -3.47 11.84 -3.69
N PHE A 93 -3.89 10.65 -3.23
CA PHE A 93 -3.21 9.92 -2.14
C PHE A 93 -2.15 8.93 -2.63
N CYS A 94 -2.00 8.75 -3.93
CA CYS A 94 -1.04 7.81 -4.50
C CYS A 94 0.25 8.52 -4.91
N CYS A 95 0.93 9.15 -3.95
CA CYS A 95 2.09 10.04 -4.23
C CYS A 95 3.43 9.31 -4.15
N TYR A 96 3.65 8.57 -3.08
CA TYR A 96 4.91 7.87 -2.81
C TYR A 96 4.73 6.40 -3.10
N THR A 97 5.45 5.86 -4.08
CA THR A 97 5.53 4.42 -4.31
C THR A 97 6.91 3.93 -3.89
N VAL A 98 6.93 2.97 -2.98
CA VAL A 98 8.14 2.37 -2.43
C VAL A 98 8.13 0.87 -2.73
N ILE A 99 9.26 0.39 -3.26
CA ILE A 99 9.53 -1.03 -3.45
C ILE A 99 10.67 -1.39 -2.50
N ILE A 100 10.40 -2.31 -1.57
CA ILE A 100 11.42 -2.85 -0.65
C ILE A 100 11.84 -4.20 -1.20
N GLU A 101 13.06 -4.27 -1.72
CA GLU A 101 13.62 -5.47 -2.34
C GLU A 101 14.56 -6.24 -1.40
N ALA A 102 15.21 -5.54 -0.47
CA ALA A 102 16.14 -6.12 0.48
C ALA A 102 16.29 -5.22 1.71
N ALA A 103 16.94 -5.75 2.75
CA ALA A 103 17.43 -4.99 3.90
C ALA A 103 18.96 -5.04 3.92
N ALA A 104 19.60 -3.99 4.42
CA ALA A 104 21.04 -4.02 4.68
C ALA A 104 21.37 -5.11 5.71
N VAL A 105 22.59 -5.66 5.64
CA VAL A 105 23.03 -6.75 6.53
C VAL A 105 22.86 -6.42 8.01
N THR A 106 23.10 -5.17 8.41
CA THR A 106 22.93 -4.69 9.78
C THR A 106 21.47 -4.63 10.25
N GLU A 107 20.52 -4.63 9.30
CA GLU A 107 19.08 -4.53 9.53
C GLU A 107 18.36 -5.87 9.26
N HIS A 108 19.09 -6.96 9.02
CA HIS A 108 18.48 -8.28 8.81
C HIS A 108 17.58 -8.68 9.99
N GLY A 109 16.40 -9.21 9.67
CA GLY A 109 15.38 -9.58 10.66
C GLY A 109 14.63 -8.40 11.29
N ARG A 110 14.85 -7.16 10.84
CA ARG A 110 14.03 -6.01 11.24
C ARG A 110 12.60 -6.12 10.69
N ILE A 111 12.47 -6.37 9.38
CA ILE A 111 11.17 -6.54 8.71
C ILE A 111 10.80 -8.02 8.72
N ASN A 112 9.65 -8.35 9.29
CA ASN A 112 9.13 -9.70 9.41
C ASN A 112 7.72 -9.72 8.79
N VAL A 113 7.51 -10.61 7.82
CA VAL A 113 6.23 -10.76 7.13
C VAL A 113 5.55 -12.03 7.61
N VAL A 114 4.33 -11.89 8.12
CA VAL A 114 3.45 -12.98 8.52
C VAL A 114 2.34 -13.06 7.47
N LEU A 115 2.39 -14.10 6.64
CA LEU A 115 1.34 -14.41 5.69
C LEU A 115 0.18 -15.09 6.40
N ILE A 116 -1.02 -14.58 6.19
CA ILE A 116 -2.25 -15.11 6.76
C ILE A 116 -3.06 -15.66 5.59
N GLY A 117 -3.48 -16.92 5.67
CA GLY A 117 -4.18 -17.64 4.59
C GLY A 117 -5.58 -17.13 4.25
N GLU A 118 -6.01 -16.01 4.85
CA GLU A 118 -7.32 -15.40 4.69
C GLU A 118 -7.22 -14.09 3.89
N GLU A 119 -8.35 -13.63 3.36
CA GLU A 119 -8.44 -12.31 2.73
C GLU A 119 -8.55 -11.23 3.81
N LEU A 120 -7.51 -10.40 3.96
CA LEU A 120 -7.46 -9.37 4.99
C LEU A 120 -7.25 -7.98 4.42
N GLY A 121 -8.11 -7.06 4.85
CA GLY A 121 -8.15 -5.71 4.33
C GLY A 121 -8.51 -5.71 2.84
N TYR A 122 -7.81 -4.89 2.07
CA TYR A 122 -8.01 -4.73 0.65
C TYR A 122 -6.69 -4.52 -0.08
#